data_AF-Q2S4N9-F1
#
_entry.id   AF-Q2S4N9-F1
#
_cell.length_a   1.000
_cell.length_b   1.000
_cell.length_c   1.000
_cell.angle_alpha   90.00
_cell.angle_beta   90.00
_cell.angle_gamma   90.00
#
_symmetry.space_group_name_H-M   'P 1'
#
loop_
_entity.id
_entity.type
_entity.pdbx_description
1 polymer ?
#
loop_
_entity_poly.entity_id
_entity_poly.type
_entity_poly.pdbx_seq_one_letter_code
_entity_poly.pdbx_strand_id
1 'polypeptide(L)'
;MDDTDSIPSRSDLLDQFERLFGSRTPDFERQAEKLQQLRRRVSEQRGEQFAEEWYEVYGSPIELGRLAHARWTELGPNTKRHVIDELQLADPVGEEMNYLPASG
;
A
#
# COMPACT_ATOMS: atom_id res chain seq x y z
N MET A 1 -30.08 -7.25 -8.89
CA MET A 1 -29.11 -6.21 -8.53
C MET A 1 -28.12 -6.20 -9.68
N ASP A 2 -28.17 -5.15 -10.50
CA ASP A 2 -27.20 -4.94 -11.57
C ASP A 2 -25.91 -4.44 -10.90
N ASP A 3 -25.06 -5.37 -10.48
CA ASP A 3 -23.66 -5.05 -10.21
C ASP A 3 -23.04 -4.69 -11.55
N THR A 4 -23.15 -3.40 -11.89
CA THR A 4 -22.35 -2.81 -12.94
C THR A 4 -20.94 -2.83 -12.39
N ASP A 5 -20.25 -3.96 -12.59
CA ASP A 5 -18.85 -4.21 -12.27
C ASP A 5 -18.00 -3.30 -13.14
N SER A 6 -18.10 -2.00 -12.87
CA SER A 6 -17.42 -0.96 -13.63
C SER A 6 -15.94 -1.17 -13.43
N ILE A 7 -15.22 -1.26 -14.54
CA ILE A 7 -13.77 -1.44 -14.53
C ILE A 7 -13.19 -0.23 -13.80
N PRO A 8 -12.38 -0.42 -12.74
CA PRO A 8 -11.82 0.71 -12.02
C PRO A 8 -11.06 1.63 -12.96
N SER A 9 -11.33 2.92 -12.81
CA SER A 9 -10.74 4.00 -13.57
C SER A 9 -9.39 4.38 -12.99
N ARG A 10 -8.63 5.21 -13.74
CA ARG A 10 -7.40 5.78 -13.18
C ARG A 10 -7.68 6.71 -12.00
N SER A 11 -8.86 7.35 -11.94
CA SER A 11 -9.22 8.19 -10.79
C SER A 11 -9.32 7.37 -9.51
N ASP A 12 -9.94 6.19 -9.58
CA ASP A 12 -10.09 5.30 -8.41
C ASP A 12 -8.72 4.91 -7.83
N LEU A 13 -7.73 4.67 -8.70
CA LEU A 13 -6.34 4.42 -8.29
C LEU A 13 -5.73 5.63 -7.58
N LEU A 14 -5.88 6.83 -8.15
CA LEU A 14 -5.34 8.06 -7.57
C LEU A 14 -5.99 8.40 -6.23
N ASP A 15 -7.28 8.07 -6.06
CA ASP A 15 -8.00 8.24 -4.80
C ASP A 15 -7.42 7.31 -3.72
N GLN A 16 -7.04 6.08 -4.06
CA GLN A 16 -6.33 5.20 -3.13
C GLN A 16 -4.93 5.72 -2.78
N PHE A 17 -4.22 6.33 -3.74
CA PHE A 17 -2.92 6.94 -3.44
C PHE A 17 -3.03 8.13 -2.49
N GLU A 18 -4.05 8.95 -2.66
CA GLU A 18 -4.32 10.07 -1.76
C GLU A 18 -4.60 9.58 -0.34
N ARG A 19 -5.40 8.53 -0.19
CA ARG A 19 -5.70 7.91 1.11
C ARG A 19 -4.47 7.32 1.80
N LEU A 20 -3.67 6.53 1.07
CA LEU A 20 -2.55 5.78 1.64
C LEU A 20 -1.28 6.62 1.83
N PHE A 21 -0.99 7.50 0.88
CA PHE A 21 0.29 8.21 0.79
C PHE A 21 0.16 9.72 0.98
N GLY A 22 -1.07 10.22 1.18
CA GLY A 22 -1.36 11.65 1.34
C GLY A 22 -1.27 12.46 0.06
N SER A 23 -1.18 11.82 -1.12
CA SER A 23 -1.08 12.49 -2.42
C SER A 23 -1.58 11.60 -3.54
N ARG A 24 -2.31 12.20 -4.50
CA ARG A 24 -2.73 11.54 -5.75
C ARG A 24 -1.53 11.17 -6.64
N THR A 25 -0.40 11.86 -6.51
CA THR A 25 0.83 11.59 -7.25
C THR A 25 1.97 11.40 -6.24
N PRO A 26 2.01 10.26 -5.55
CA PRO A 26 3.03 10.02 -4.54
C PRO A 26 4.39 9.80 -5.21
N ASP A 27 5.43 10.30 -4.57
CA ASP A 27 6.80 9.94 -4.90
C ASP A 27 7.12 8.59 -4.26
N PHE A 28 6.97 7.51 -5.03
CA PHE A 28 7.14 6.14 -4.53
C PHE A 28 8.57 5.83 -4.07
N GLU A 29 9.59 6.50 -4.64
CA GLU A 29 10.97 6.33 -4.17
C GLU A 29 11.11 6.92 -2.78
N ARG A 30 10.59 8.15 -2.58
CA ARG A 30 10.56 8.78 -1.26
C ARG A 30 9.72 8.00 -0.25
N GLN A 31 8.62 7.36 -0.66
CA GLN A 31 7.83 6.50 0.24
C GLN A 31 8.62 5.26 0.66
N ALA A 32 9.31 4.60 -0.27
CA ALA A 32 10.15 3.44 0.03
C ALA A 32 11.31 3.80 0.99
N GLU A 33 11.96 4.95 0.78
CA GLU A 33 13.00 5.45 1.69
C GLU A 33 12.48 5.70 3.11
N LYS A 34 11.31 6.34 3.24
CA LYS A 34 10.65 6.55 4.54
C LYS A 34 10.33 5.22 5.22
N LEU A 35 9.80 4.25 4.48
CA LEU A 35 9.46 2.94 5.01
C LEU A 35 10.71 2.22 5.54
N GLN A 36 11.83 2.29 4.81
CA GLN A 36 13.12 1.74 5.25
C GLN A 36 13.63 2.39 6.53
N GLN A 37 13.47 3.72 6.67
CA GLN A 37 13.83 4.43 7.91
C GLN A 37 12.94 3.99 9.09
N LEU A 38 11.64 3.79 8.84
CA LEU A 38 10.71 3.30 9.86
C LEU A 38 11.02 1.85 10.25
N ARG A 39 11.32 0.96 9.29
CA ARG A 39 11.74 -0.42 9.56
C ARG A 39 12.92 -0.47 10.52
N ARG A 40 13.92 0.39 10.34
CA ARG A 40 15.07 0.47 11.26
C ARG A 40 14.65 0.83 12.68
N ARG A 41 13.78 1.84 12.84
CA ARG A 41 13.24 2.22 14.16
C ARG A 41 12.40 1.12 14.79
N VAL A 42 11.60 0.43 13.99
CA VAL A 42 10.78 -0.71 14.43
C VAL A 42 11.69 -1.86 14.88
N SER A 43 12.76 -2.15 14.14
CA SER A 43 13.74 -3.18 14.51
C SER A 43 14.43 -2.85 15.84
N GLU A 44 14.83 -1.58 16.02
CA GLU A 44 15.43 -1.10 17.27
C GLU A 44 14.47 -1.23 18.47
N GLN A 45 13.16 -1.09 18.26
CA GLN A 45 12.15 -1.08 19.33
C GLN A 45 11.52 -2.46 19.62
N ARG A 46 11.36 -3.29 18.60
CA ARG A 46 10.57 -4.54 18.63
C ARG A 46 11.36 -5.76 18.18
N GLY A 47 12.57 -5.59 17.64
CA GLY A 47 13.42 -6.65 17.12
C GLY A 47 13.28 -6.84 15.60
N GLU A 48 14.31 -7.47 15.01
CA GLU A 48 14.43 -7.61 13.54
C GLU A 48 13.31 -8.45 12.92
N GLN A 49 12.90 -9.55 13.57
CA GLN A 49 11.82 -10.40 13.05
C GLN A 49 10.50 -9.63 12.93
N PHE A 50 10.15 -8.86 13.96
CA PHE A 50 8.94 -8.02 13.92
C PHE A 50 9.05 -6.96 12.83
N ALA A 51 10.23 -6.34 12.66
CA ALA A 51 10.44 -5.34 11.62
C ALA A 51 10.37 -5.92 10.20
N GLU A 52 10.74 -7.18 10.01
CA GLU A 52 10.60 -7.91 8.75
C GLU A 52 9.12 -8.15 8.41
N GLU A 53 8.37 -8.77 9.31
CA GLU A 53 6.92 -9.01 9.13
C GLU A 53 6.15 -7.69 8.92
N TRP A 54 6.50 -6.66 9.69
CA TRP A 54 5.94 -5.32 9.53
C TRP A 54 6.26 -4.75 8.13
N TYR A 55 7.50 -4.90 7.66
CA TYR A 55 7.91 -4.36 6.36
C TYR A 55 7.20 -5.07 5.20
N GLU A 56 6.92 -6.37 5.31
CA GLU A 56 6.16 -7.10 4.30
C GLU A 56 4.73 -6.54 4.15
N VAL A 57 4.06 -6.28 5.27
CA VAL A 57 2.69 -5.75 5.28
C VAL A 57 2.65 -4.32 4.73
N TYR A 58 3.51 -3.44 5.23
CA TYR A 58 3.47 -2.02 4.88
C TYR A 58 4.24 -1.67 3.59
N GLY A 59 5.11 -2.55 3.11
CA GLY A 59 5.85 -2.42 1.86
C GLY A 59 5.04 -2.79 0.62
N SER A 60 4.19 -3.81 0.73
CA SER A 60 3.37 -4.31 -0.39
C SER A 60 2.53 -3.20 -1.07
N PRO A 61 1.81 -2.32 -0.34
CA PRO A 61 1.02 -1.25 -0.97
C PRO A 61 1.87 -0.24 -1.76
N ILE A 62 3.11 0.04 -1.33
CA ILE A 62 4.02 0.96 -2.02
C ILE A 62 4.45 0.35 -3.36
N GLU A 63 4.86 -0.91 -3.35
CA GLU A 63 5.28 -1.61 -4.57
C GLU A 63 4.13 -1.78 -5.56
N LEU A 64 2.96 -2.20 -5.05
CA LEU A 64 1.75 -2.35 -5.84
C LEU A 64 1.31 -1.02 -6.45
N GLY A 65 1.29 0.05 -5.65
CA GLY A 65 0.98 1.40 -6.13
C GLY A 65 1.94 1.88 -7.21
N ARG A 66 3.24 1.65 -7.04
CA ARG A 66 4.27 2.02 -8.04
C ARG A 66 4.04 1.29 -9.37
N LEU A 67 3.81 -0.01 -9.33
CA LEU A 67 3.57 -0.83 -10.53
C LEU A 67 2.25 -0.43 -11.22
N ALA A 68 1.18 -0.26 -10.44
CA ALA A 68 -0.12 0.16 -10.94
C ALA A 68 -0.05 1.54 -11.58
N HIS A 69 0.65 2.50 -10.97
CA HIS A 69 0.82 3.84 -11.52
C HIS A 69 1.52 3.83 -12.89
N ALA A 70 2.56 3.01 -13.03
CA ALA A 70 3.36 2.89 -14.25
C ALA A 70 2.63 2.18 -15.39
N ARG A 71 1.87 1.11 -15.09
CA ARG A 71 1.30 0.21 -16.10
C ARG A 71 -0.22 0.20 -16.16
N TRP A 72 -0.91 1.16 -15.52
CA TRP A 72 -2.37 1.15 -15.39
C TRP A 72 -3.13 0.89 -16.71
N THR A 73 -2.67 1.46 -17.82
CA THR A 73 -3.29 1.32 -19.14
C THR A 73 -3.12 -0.08 -19.75
N GLU A 74 -2.10 -0.83 -19.30
CA GLU A 74 -1.78 -2.18 -19.75
C GLU A 74 -2.51 -3.25 -18.92
N LEU A 75 -3.05 -2.88 -17.75
CA LEU A 75 -3.74 -3.82 -16.86
C LEU A 75 -5.14 -4.15 -17.39
N GLY A 76 -5.45 -5.46 -17.38
CA GLY A 76 -6.79 -5.96 -17.65
C GLY A 76 -7.79 -5.61 -16.53
N PRO A 77 -9.10 -5.71 -16.81
CA PRO A 77 -10.16 -5.36 -15.86
C PRO A 77 -10.03 -6.01 -14.48
N ASN A 78 -9.78 -7.32 -14.44
CA ASN A 78 -9.68 -8.08 -13.20
C ASN A 78 -8.46 -7.65 -12.37
N THR A 79 -7.33 -7.38 -13.03
CA THR A 79 -6.12 -6.91 -12.36
C THR A 79 -6.31 -5.51 -11.78
N LYS A 80 -7.00 -4.62 -12.49
CA LYS A 80 -7.35 -3.29 -11.96
C LYS A 80 -8.21 -3.39 -10.71
N ARG A 81 -9.21 -4.28 -10.71
CA ARG A 81 -10.05 -4.54 -9.54
C ARG A 81 -9.21 -5.01 -8.36
N HIS A 82 -8.43 -6.06 -8.57
CA HIS A 82 -7.57 -6.60 -7.52
C HIS A 82 -6.60 -5.56 -6.94
N VAL A 83 -5.98 -4.72 -7.79
CA VAL A 83 -5.12 -3.63 -7.32
C VAL A 83 -5.89 -2.67 -6.41
N ILE A 84 -7.09 -2.26 -6.78
CA ILE A 84 -7.90 -1.35 -5.97
C ILE A 84 -8.30 -2.00 -4.65
N ASP A 85 -8.73 -3.26 -4.68
CA ASP A 85 -9.15 -3.99 -3.48
C ASP A 85 -7.98 -4.12 -2.49
N GLU A 86 -6.79 -4.53 -2.96
CA GLU A 86 -5.58 -4.62 -2.14
C GLU A 86 -5.18 -3.26 -1.55
N LEU A 87 -5.20 -2.21 -2.38
CA LEU A 87 -4.90 -0.86 -1.91
C LEU A 87 -5.98 -0.31 -0.97
N GLN A 88 -7.23 -0.76 -1.04
CA GLN A 88 -8.30 -0.36 -0.11
C GLN A 88 -8.16 -1.03 1.26
N LEU A 89 -7.73 -2.30 1.27
CA LEU A 89 -7.52 -3.07 2.49
C LEU A 89 -6.26 -2.65 3.25
N ALA A 90 -5.30 -2.04 2.56
CA ALA A 90 -4.07 -1.57 3.16
C ALA A 90 -4.27 -0.42 4.16
N ASP A 91 -3.50 -0.44 5.23
CA ASP A 91 -3.41 0.67 6.18
C ASP A 91 -2.33 1.68 5.76
N PRO A 92 -2.57 2.99 5.96
CA PRO A 92 -1.55 4.00 5.73
C PRO A 92 -0.37 3.82 6.70
N VAL A 93 0.82 4.15 6.23
CA VAL A 93 2.03 4.09 7.06
C VAL A 93 2.06 5.29 8.02
N GLY A 94 1.91 5.05 9.33
CA GLY A 94 1.82 6.09 10.36
C GLY A 94 2.74 5.85 11.58
N GLU A 95 2.79 6.81 12.51
CA GLU A 95 3.56 6.69 13.77
C GLU A 95 2.84 5.84 14.82
N GLU A 96 1.50 5.77 14.77
CA GLU A 96 0.64 5.01 15.68
C GLU A 96 0.28 3.62 15.12
N MET A 97 1.28 2.88 14.64
CA MET A 97 1.07 1.55 14.04
C MET A 97 0.48 0.57 15.06
N ASN A 98 -0.84 0.37 14.97
CA ASN A 98 -1.60 -0.51 15.85
C ASN A 98 -1.64 -1.98 15.39
N TYR A 99 -1.02 -2.33 14.26
CA TYR A 99 -1.05 -3.71 13.77
C TYR A 99 0.20 -4.50 14.21
N LEU A 100 -0.02 -5.36 15.20
CA LEU A 100 0.12 -6.81 15.07
C LEU A 100 -0.70 -7.44 16.22
N PRO A 101 -1.62 -8.38 15.96
CA PRO A 101 -2.19 -9.19 17.03
C PRO A 101 -1.02 -9.87 17.77
N ALA A 102 -1.10 -9.92 19.09
CA ALA A 102 -0.15 -10.68 19.90
C ALA A 102 -0.05 -12.09 19.30
N SER A 103 1.11 -12.47 18.78
CA SER A 103 1.39 -13.84 18.38
C SER A 103 1.17 -14.72 19.62
N GLY A 104 0.05 -15.45 19.61
CA GLY A 104 -0.27 -16.52 20.55
C GLY A 104 0.23 -17.85 20.05
#